data_AF-A0A1B8BYJ6-F1
#
_entry.id   AF-A0A1B8BYJ6-F1
#
_cell.length_a   1.000
_cell.length_b   1.000
_cell.length_c   1.000
_cell.angle_alpha   90.00
_cell.angle_beta   90.00
_cell.angle_gamma   90.00
#
_symmetry.space_group_name_H-M   'P 1'
#
loop_
_entity.id
_entity.type
_entity.pdbx_description
1 polymer ?
#
loop_
_entity_poly.entity_id
_entity_poly.type
_entity_poly.pdbx_seq_one_letter_code
_entity_poly.pdbx_strand_id
1 'polypeptide(L)'
;MSSNTCTVCNKSNAARCDRCKSAYYCSKACQREDWPTHGLLCKAFSQFDASSRPTNEHIRAIHFPIDCKKPKVFWLHCKWCNYDDVRYQQPEVESFLGPDAFPKHAPIQYNPVLKRDMSDTVYICHRDTFLVDGSKANNSIAGITATKPGQYHDWRGPIIAYDFRDITDYFLSYSYTPTPATQQSIDTMVKGVKINCIGDRKLFNKPHFEAVDVSSTDPIFSDYDTSDIAKRIGLPIFTWRCPPNPRWANDQDNQIYEHQNPFNNQEATFLHLCCDPKANFDLRTGTLGWGWASEQWQNNVGSIVVVRQDKKPLSTLHAEALIRYCRYDIRPLLAHSMGEYAPEEPMTKDAVLAMICRRTFVISWYKLLDEKEAKDTDAAFPYDV
;
A
#
# COMPACT_ATOMS: atom_id res chain seq x y z
N MET A 1 31.18 -25.29 -10.29
CA MET A 1 31.69 -24.22 -9.39
C MET A 1 30.56 -23.26 -9.12
N SER A 2 30.09 -23.14 -7.88
CA SER A 2 28.93 -22.29 -7.58
C SER A 2 29.24 -20.84 -7.91
N SER A 3 28.49 -20.26 -8.86
CA SER A 3 28.67 -18.87 -9.25
C SER A 3 28.42 -17.98 -8.02
N ASN A 4 29.43 -17.18 -7.65
CA ASN A 4 29.28 -16.11 -6.66
C ASN A 4 28.60 -14.90 -7.32
N THR A 5 27.43 -15.13 -7.92
CA THR A 5 26.65 -14.12 -8.64
C THR A 5 25.58 -13.55 -7.74
N CYS A 6 25.38 -12.24 -7.84
CA CYS A 6 24.37 -11.55 -7.06
C CYS A 6 22.97 -12.05 -7.43
N THR A 7 22.18 -12.41 -6.42
CA THR A 7 20.78 -12.87 -6.55
C THR A 7 19.85 -11.83 -7.18
N VAL A 8 20.23 -10.54 -7.21
CA VAL A 8 19.37 -9.45 -7.71
C VAL A 8 19.76 -8.96 -9.10
N CYS A 9 21.07 -8.91 -9.41
CA CYS A 9 21.55 -8.22 -10.61
C CYS A 9 22.59 -9.01 -11.41
N ASN A 10 22.82 -10.29 -11.08
CA ASN A 10 23.79 -11.19 -11.72
C ASN A 10 25.27 -10.77 -11.68
N LYS A 11 25.62 -9.62 -11.09
CA LYS A 11 27.03 -9.21 -10.93
C LYS A 11 27.83 -10.30 -10.20
N SER A 12 28.99 -10.64 -10.73
CA SER A 12 29.93 -11.59 -10.15
C SER A 12 30.58 -11.04 -8.87
N ASN A 13 31.37 -11.88 -8.19
CA ASN A 13 32.08 -11.56 -6.95
C ASN A 13 31.16 -11.06 -5.81
N ALA A 14 29.93 -11.57 -5.78
CA ALA A 14 28.98 -11.25 -4.74
C ALA A 14 29.35 -11.92 -3.40
N ALA A 15 29.14 -11.19 -2.31
CA ALA A 15 29.39 -11.67 -0.95
C ALA A 15 28.17 -12.44 -0.42
N ARG A 16 28.41 -13.48 0.39
CA ARG A 16 27.32 -14.24 1.03
C ARG A 16 26.57 -13.37 2.04
N CYS A 17 25.26 -13.60 2.16
CA CYS A 17 24.47 -13.07 3.26
C CYS A 17 25.08 -13.50 4.60
N ASP A 18 25.37 -12.52 5.47
CA ASP A 18 26.08 -12.75 6.74
C ASP A 18 25.35 -13.69 7.69
N ARG A 19 24.02 -13.73 7.58
CA ARG A 19 23.15 -14.52 8.46
C ARG A 19 22.97 -15.96 7.99
N CYS A 20 22.45 -16.14 6.77
CA CYS A 20 22.04 -17.47 6.30
C CYS A 20 23.10 -18.19 5.46
N LYS A 21 24.09 -17.46 4.93
CA LYS A 21 25.13 -17.96 4.01
C LYS A 21 24.61 -18.64 2.73
N SER A 22 23.30 -18.55 2.45
CA SER A 22 22.62 -19.21 1.31
C SER A 22 22.32 -18.29 0.12
N ALA A 23 22.39 -16.96 0.28
CA ALA A 23 22.20 -15.98 -0.79
C ALA A 23 23.46 -15.11 -0.98
N TYR A 24 23.62 -14.50 -2.16
CA TYR A 24 24.80 -13.71 -2.51
C TYR A 24 24.40 -12.31 -3.02
N TYR A 25 25.06 -11.27 -2.54
CA TYR A 25 24.81 -9.88 -2.93
C TYR A 25 26.11 -9.15 -3.26
N CYS A 26 26.13 -8.42 -4.37
CA CYS A 26 27.29 -7.57 -4.71
C CYS A 26 27.31 -6.25 -3.91
N SER A 27 26.21 -5.90 -3.23
CA SER A 27 26.08 -4.68 -2.45
C SER A 27 25.00 -4.81 -1.36
N LYS A 28 25.06 -3.93 -0.34
CA LYS A 28 23.98 -3.80 0.65
C LYS A 28 22.67 -3.29 0.04
N ALA A 29 22.72 -2.57 -1.09
CA ALA A 29 21.53 -2.15 -1.81
C ALA A 29 20.78 -3.36 -2.38
N CYS A 30 21.48 -4.25 -3.10
CA CYS A 30 20.89 -5.50 -3.60
C CYS A 30 20.37 -6.39 -2.46
N GLN A 31 21.10 -6.47 -1.33
CA GLN A 31 20.61 -7.20 -0.16
C GLN A 31 19.30 -6.62 0.40
N ARG A 32 19.16 -5.29 0.42
CA ARG A 32 17.97 -4.59 0.91
C ARG A 32 16.79 -4.77 -0.04
N GLU A 33 17.05 -4.73 -1.34
CA GLU A 33 16.05 -4.94 -2.40
C GLU A 33 15.45 -6.35 -2.34
N ASP A 34 16.29 -7.37 -2.12
CA ASP A 34 15.84 -8.76 -1.98
C ASP A 34 15.24 -9.07 -0.60
N TRP A 35 15.42 -8.21 0.41
CA TRP A 35 15.04 -8.49 1.78
C TRP A 35 13.57 -8.88 2.01
N PRO A 36 12.55 -8.28 1.35
CA PRO A 36 11.16 -8.69 1.52
C PRO A 36 10.94 -10.17 1.22
N THR A 37 11.63 -10.70 0.22
CA THR A 37 11.51 -12.09 -0.22
C THR A 37 12.53 -12.98 0.49
N HIS A 38 13.80 -12.58 0.53
CA HIS A 38 14.87 -13.29 1.23
C HIS A 38 14.58 -13.46 2.73
N GLY A 39 14.05 -12.44 3.39
CA GLY A 39 13.77 -12.43 4.82
C GLY A 39 12.82 -13.54 5.28
N LEU A 40 11.94 -14.03 4.38
CA LEU A 40 11.03 -15.14 4.63
C LEU A 40 11.78 -16.45 4.90
N LEU A 41 12.91 -16.66 4.21
CA LEU A 41 13.71 -17.88 4.27
C LEU A 41 15.04 -17.69 5.02
N CYS A 42 15.54 -16.46 5.14
CA CYS A 42 16.86 -16.15 5.70
C CYS A 42 17.03 -16.72 7.11
N LYS A 43 16.05 -16.54 7.99
CA LYS A 43 16.08 -17.09 9.34
C LYS A 43 16.06 -18.63 9.31
N ALA A 44 15.21 -19.23 8.46
CA ALA A 44 15.11 -20.68 8.36
C ALA A 44 16.44 -21.31 7.90
N PHE A 45 17.09 -20.75 6.86
CA PHE A 45 18.41 -21.20 6.43
C PHE A 45 19.50 -20.99 7.47
N SER A 46 19.45 -19.86 8.19
CA SER A 46 20.43 -19.55 9.25
C SER A 46 20.34 -20.51 10.43
N GLN A 47 19.15 -21.05 10.71
CA GLN A 47 18.90 -22.00 11.81
C GLN A 47 18.93 -23.46 11.35
N PHE A 48 19.04 -23.71 10.04
CA PHE A 48 19.01 -25.05 9.49
C PHE A 48 20.37 -25.74 9.68
N ASP A 49 20.39 -26.79 10.49
CA ASP A 49 21.61 -27.54 10.74
C ASP A 49 21.97 -28.41 9.53
N ALA A 50 22.95 -27.94 8.76
CA ALA A 50 23.45 -28.68 7.60
C ALA A 50 24.15 -30.01 8.00
N SER A 51 24.61 -30.16 9.24
CA SER A 51 25.26 -31.37 9.74
C SER A 51 24.26 -32.45 10.14
N SER A 52 23.00 -32.09 10.38
CA SER A 52 21.89 -33.04 10.67
C SER A 52 21.43 -33.85 9.46
N ARG A 53 22.14 -33.79 8.33
CA ARG A 53 21.80 -34.51 7.09
C ARG A 53 21.76 -36.02 7.37
N PRO A 54 20.60 -36.69 7.25
CA PRO A 54 20.50 -38.09 7.65
C PRO A 54 21.32 -39.03 6.75
N THR A 55 21.20 -38.87 5.44
CA THR A 55 21.93 -39.69 4.45
C THR A 55 22.37 -38.85 3.26
N ASN A 56 23.25 -39.39 2.42
CA ASN A 56 23.61 -38.79 1.13
C ASN A 56 22.45 -38.74 0.12
N GLU A 57 21.36 -39.47 0.36
CA GLU A 57 20.12 -39.43 -0.42
C GLU A 57 19.20 -38.28 0.01
N HIS A 58 19.47 -37.64 1.15
CA HIS A 58 18.71 -36.46 1.56
C HIS A 58 19.25 -35.20 0.89
N ILE A 59 18.37 -34.40 0.31
CA ILE A 59 18.69 -33.08 -0.21
C ILE A 59 17.95 -32.02 0.59
N ARG A 60 18.47 -30.80 0.62
CA ARG A 60 17.72 -29.69 1.22
C ARG A 60 16.52 -29.40 0.34
N ALA A 61 15.38 -29.17 0.96
CA ALA A 61 14.15 -28.80 0.29
C ALA A 61 13.45 -27.69 1.09
N ILE A 62 12.53 -27.00 0.41
CA ILE A 62 11.64 -26.01 0.99
C ILE A 62 10.22 -26.56 0.88
N HIS A 63 9.54 -26.64 2.02
CA HIS A 63 8.11 -26.93 2.09
C HIS A 63 7.33 -25.63 2.25
N PHE A 64 6.34 -25.44 1.38
CA PHE A 64 5.35 -24.35 1.40
C PHE A 64 4.04 -24.91 1.97
N PRO A 65 3.85 -24.87 3.30
CA PRO A 65 2.63 -25.36 3.93
C PRO A 65 1.42 -24.47 3.59
N ILE A 66 0.23 -25.09 3.51
CA ILE A 66 -1.03 -24.40 3.18
C ILE A 66 -1.38 -23.34 4.23
N ASP A 67 -1.27 -23.68 5.52
CA ASP A 67 -1.82 -22.89 6.62
C ASP A 67 -0.80 -21.96 7.29
N CYS A 68 0.44 -21.89 6.79
CA CYS A 68 1.48 -21.06 7.40
C CYS A 68 2.11 -20.12 6.36
N LYS A 69 2.23 -18.84 6.72
CA LYS A 69 2.82 -17.81 5.85
C LYS A 69 4.33 -17.97 5.60
N LYS A 70 5.02 -18.80 6.38
CA LYS A 70 6.48 -18.95 6.31
C LYS A 70 6.87 -20.31 5.75
N PRO A 71 7.70 -20.36 4.68
CA PRO A 71 8.22 -21.62 4.19
C PRO A 71 9.17 -22.26 5.21
N LYS A 72 9.30 -23.59 5.16
CA LYS A 72 10.16 -24.38 6.05
C LYS A 72 11.25 -25.09 5.26
N VAL A 73 12.49 -25.02 5.74
CA VAL A 73 13.60 -25.78 5.18
C VAL A 73 13.70 -27.14 5.89
N PHE A 74 13.83 -28.22 5.14
CA PHE A 74 13.93 -29.57 5.68
C PHE A 74 14.82 -30.47 4.80
N TRP A 75 15.18 -31.65 5.31
CA TRP A 75 15.84 -32.69 4.54
C TRP A 75 14.80 -33.57 3.85
N LEU A 76 14.74 -33.51 2.52
CA LEU A 76 13.89 -34.35 1.69
C LEU A 76 14.66 -35.59 1.28
N HIS A 77 14.11 -36.77 1.55
CA HIS A 77 14.68 -38.03 1.10
C HIS A 77 14.40 -38.24 -0.40
N CYS A 78 15.45 -38.45 -1.17
CA CYS A 78 15.39 -38.73 -2.61
C CYS A 78 16.00 -40.10 -2.89
N LYS A 79 15.18 -41.15 -2.71
CA LYS A 79 15.60 -42.53 -2.88
C LYS A 79 16.02 -42.81 -4.32
N TRP A 80 17.01 -43.68 -4.49
CA TRP A 80 17.36 -44.18 -5.82
C TRP A 80 16.35 -45.24 -6.27
N CYS A 81 15.84 -45.07 -7.48
CA CYS A 81 14.95 -45.99 -8.17
C CYS A 81 15.60 -46.43 -9.47
N ASN A 82 15.27 -47.65 -9.91
CA ASN A 82 15.69 -48.20 -11.20
C ASN A 82 14.42 -48.48 -12.01
N TYR A 83 14.38 -47.95 -13.23
CA TYR A 83 13.33 -48.25 -14.20
C TYR A 83 13.98 -48.37 -15.58
N ASP A 84 13.73 -49.48 -16.28
CA ASP A 84 14.32 -49.78 -17.60
C ASP A 84 15.84 -49.53 -17.68
N ASP A 85 16.60 -50.08 -16.72
CA ASP A 85 18.07 -49.93 -16.59
C ASP A 85 18.58 -48.49 -16.40
N VAL A 86 17.68 -47.52 -16.23
CA VAL A 86 17.99 -46.13 -15.88
C VAL A 86 17.82 -45.94 -14.38
N ARG A 87 18.91 -45.52 -13.73
CA ARG A 87 18.94 -45.18 -12.30
C ARG A 87 18.64 -43.69 -12.12
N TYR A 88 17.58 -43.37 -11.37
CA TYR A 88 17.15 -42.00 -11.10
C TYR A 88 16.80 -41.80 -9.62
N GLN A 89 16.77 -40.53 -9.17
CA GLN A 89 16.35 -40.19 -7.81
C GLN A 89 14.87 -39.79 -7.78
N GLN A 90 14.11 -40.40 -6.89
CA GLN A 90 12.69 -40.09 -6.68
C GLN A 90 12.49 -39.45 -5.29
N PRO A 91 11.96 -38.22 -5.21
CA PRO A 91 11.69 -37.58 -3.93
C PRO A 91 10.47 -38.19 -3.22
N GLU A 92 10.57 -38.41 -1.92
CA GLU A 92 9.46 -38.91 -1.11
C GLU A 92 8.60 -37.76 -0.59
N VAL A 93 7.60 -37.38 -1.40
CA VAL A 93 6.74 -36.20 -1.19
C VAL A 93 5.35 -36.53 -0.67
N GLU A 94 4.96 -37.81 -0.66
CA GLU A 94 3.61 -38.27 -0.32
C GLU A 94 3.15 -37.83 1.08
N SER A 95 4.05 -37.86 2.06
CA SER A 95 3.77 -37.39 3.42
C SER A 95 3.40 -35.90 3.51
N PHE A 96 3.73 -35.12 2.49
CA PHE A 96 3.40 -33.70 2.39
C PHE A 96 2.23 -33.44 1.45
N LEU A 97 2.18 -34.14 0.31
CA LEU A 97 1.14 -33.94 -0.71
C LEU A 97 -0.14 -34.72 -0.43
N GLY A 98 -0.10 -35.72 0.47
CA GLY A 98 -1.21 -36.60 0.80
C GLY A 98 -1.23 -37.88 -0.05
N PRO A 99 -1.92 -38.93 0.44
CA PRO A 99 -2.14 -40.15 -0.33
C PRO A 99 -2.94 -39.84 -1.61
N ASP A 100 -2.66 -40.57 -2.69
CA ASP A 100 -3.27 -40.41 -4.02
C ASP A 100 -2.99 -39.06 -4.73
N ALA A 101 -2.04 -38.27 -4.21
CA ALA A 101 -1.55 -37.10 -4.91
C ALA A 101 -0.78 -37.55 -6.16
N PHE A 102 -1.34 -37.41 -7.36
CA PHE A 102 -0.59 -37.49 -8.61
C PHE A 102 0.42 -36.32 -8.64
N PRO A 103 1.69 -36.54 -8.26
CA PRO A 103 2.61 -35.44 -8.02
C PRO A 103 3.22 -35.02 -9.35
N LYS A 104 3.00 -33.77 -9.72
CA LYS A 104 3.68 -33.15 -10.86
C LYS A 104 5.03 -32.61 -10.42
N HIS A 105 6.08 -33.00 -11.14
CA HIS A 105 7.43 -32.50 -10.96
C HIS A 105 7.75 -31.53 -12.10
N ALA A 106 7.66 -30.23 -11.83
CA ALA A 106 7.96 -29.18 -12.80
C ALA A 106 9.44 -28.77 -12.66
N PRO A 107 10.30 -29.04 -13.65
CA PRO A 107 11.67 -28.55 -13.65
C PRO A 107 11.71 -27.05 -13.98
N ILE A 108 12.58 -26.33 -13.30
CA ILE A 108 12.87 -24.92 -13.50
C ILE A 108 14.36 -24.83 -13.78
N GLN A 109 14.70 -24.38 -14.98
CA GLN A 109 16.09 -24.28 -15.44
C GLN A 109 16.47 -22.87 -15.86
N TYR A 110 15.49 -21.97 -15.98
CA TYR A 110 15.66 -20.59 -16.41
C TYR A 110 14.98 -19.65 -15.42
N ASN A 111 15.69 -18.61 -15.00
CA ASN A 111 15.15 -17.54 -14.18
C ASN A 111 14.70 -16.39 -15.11
N PRO A 112 13.39 -16.18 -15.30
CA PRO A 112 12.88 -15.15 -16.21
C PRO A 112 13.01 -13.72 -15.66
N VAL A 113 13.14 -13.54 -14.33
CA VAL A 113 13.37 -12.24 -13.71
C VAL A 113 14.78 -11.75 -14.01
N LEU A 114 15.77 -12.62 -13.81
CA LEU A 114 17.18 -12.34 -14.04
C LEU A 114 17.65 -12.60 -15.46
N LYS A 115 16.76 -13.13 -16.32
CA LYS A 115 17.00 -13.53 -17.70
C LYS A 115 18.28 -14.37 -17.85
N ARG A 116 18.40 -15.42 -17.05
CA ARG A 116 19.57 -16.32 -17.08
C ARG A 116 19.18 -17.77 -16.86
N ASP A 117 20.00 -18.66 -17.40
CA ASP A 117 19.96 -20.07 -17.02
C ASP A 117 20.44 -20.23 -15.58
N MET A 118 19.81 -21.19 -14.90
CA MET A 118 20.19 -21.60 -13.57
C MET A 118 21.32 -22.61 -13.65
N SER A 119 22.27 -22.53 -12.71
CA SER A 119 23.39 -23.48 -12.67
C SER A 119 22.94 -24.91 -12.36
N ASP A 120 21.81 -25.03 -11.66
CA ASP A 120 21.23 -26.27 -11.17
C ASP A 120 19.72 -26.21 -11.44
N THR A 121 19.09 -27.37 -11.67
CA THR A 121 17.64 -27.43 -11.95
C THR A 121 16.88 -27.41 -10.63
N VAL A 122 15.96 -26.45 -10.44
CA VAL A 122 15.03 -26.49 -9.30
C VAL A 122 13.79 -27.28 -9.72
N TYR A 123 13.38 -28.23 -8.90
CA TYR A 123 12.10 -28.91 -9.12
C TYR A 123 11.05 -28.36 -8.16
N ILE A 124 9.86 -28.06 -8.69
CA ILE A 124 8.66 -27.85 -7.89
C ILE A 124 7.78 -29.08 -7.98
N CYS A 125 7.37 -29.57 -6.82
CA CYS A 125 6.47 -30.69 -6.69
C CYS A 125 5.15 -30.24 -6.06
N HIS A 126 4.05 -30.52 -6.75
CA HIS A 126 2.68 -30.18 -6.34
C HIS A 126 1.69 -31.21 -6.89
N ARG A 127 0.46 -31.22 -6.39
CA ARG A 127 -0.60 -32.07 -6.95
C ARG A 127 -0.95 -31.56 -8.35
N ASP A 128 -1.06 -32.43 -9.36
CA ASP A 128 -1.39 -31.96 -10.71
C ASP A 128 -2.82 -31.38 -10.80
N THR A 129 -3.72 -31.85 -9.92
CA THR A 129 -5.15 -31.51 -9.91
C THR A 129 -5.53 -30.43 -8.88
N PHE A 130 -4.58 -29.68 -8.31
CA PHE A 130 -4.86 -28.76 -7.18
C PHE A 130 -5.93 -27.68 -7.47
N LEU A 131 -6.20 -27.37 -8.75
CA LEU A 131 -7.22 -26.39 -9.13
C LEU A 131 -8.65 -26.94 -9.05
N VAL A 132 -8.81 -28.27 -9.08
CA VAL A 132 -10.12 -28.95 -9.19
C VAL A 132 -10.38 -29.98 -8.10
N ASP A 133 -9.36 -30.35 -7.32
CA ASP A 133 -9.45 -31.38 -6.26
C ASP A 133 -9.92 -30.86 -4.89
N GLY A 134 -10.29 -29.57 -4.82
CA GLY A 134 -10.70 -28.92 -3.57
C GLY A 134 -9.53 -28.43 -2.70
N SER A 135 -8.29 -28.44 -3.20
CA SER A 135 -7.14 -27.88 -2.49
C SER A 135 -7.37 -26.41 -2.12
N LYS A 136 -6.93 -26.04 -0.91
CA LYS A 136 -6.99 -24.67 -0.39
C LYS A 136 -5.82 -23.83 -0.92
N ALA A 137 -6.01 -22.51 -1.03
CA ALA A 137 -4.96 -21.57 -1.39
C ALA A 137 -3.73 -21.68 -0.46
N ASN A 138 -2.53 -21.63 -1.03
CA ASN A 138 -1.29 -21.79 -0.27
C ASN A 138 -0.85 -20.46 0.36
N ASN A 139 -1.09 -20.29 1.66
CA ASN A 139 -0.75 -19.05 2.36
C ASN A 139 0.76 -18.77 2.43
N SER A 140 1.62 -19.81 2.32
CA SER A 140 3.07 -19.63 2.29
C SER A 140 3.52 -18.98 0.98
N ILE A 141 2.91 -19.35 -0.15
CA ILE A 141 3.21 -18.75 -1.45
C ILE A 141 2.56 -17.38 -1.58
N ALA A 142 1.33 -17.23 -1.06
CA ALA A 142 0.68 -15.91 -0.98
C ALA A 142 1.54 -14.89 -0.21
N GLY A 143 2.23 -15.32 0.84
CA GLY A 143 3.19 -14.47 1.56
C GLY A 143 4.41 -14.04 0.73
N ILE A 144 4.83 -14.86 -0.26
CA ILE A 144 5.91 -14.52 -1.20
C ILE A 144 5.39 -13.59 -2.28
N THR A 145 4.25 -13.90 -2.90
CA THR A 145 3.70 -13.11 -3.99
C THR A 145 3.24 -11.74 -3.51
N ALA A 146 2.79 -11.59 -2.26
CA ALA A 146 2.48 -10.30 -1.65
C ALA A 146 3.68 -9.33 -1.53
N THR A 147 4.92 -9.78 -1.78
CA THR A 147 6.11 -8.90 -1.77
C THR A 147 6.18 -8.00 -3.00
N LYS A 148 5.43 -8.31 -4.06
CA LYS A 148 5.34 -7.49 -5.27
C LYS A 148 3.87 -7.33 -5.66
N PRO A 149 3.42 -6.15 -6.10
CA PRO A 149 2.05 -5.99 -6.58
C PRO A 149 1.89 -6.68 -7.94
N GLY A 150 0.79 -7.44 -8.10
CA GLY A 150 0.50 -8.15 -9.34
C GLY A 150 -0.62 -9.16 -9.19
N GLN A 151 -1.11 -9.67 -10.31
CA GLN A 151 -1.91 -10.89 -10.34
C GLN A 151 -0.97 -12.08 -10.45
N TYR A 152 -1.10 -13.01 -9.51
CA TYR A 152 -0.26 -14.19 -9.42
C TYR A 152 -1.09 -15.44 -9.60
N HIS A 153 -0.45 -16.52 -10.06
CA HIS A 153 -1.08 -17.83 -10.13
C HIS A 153 -1.62 -18.25 -8.75
N ASP A 154 -2.85 -18.75 -8.72
CA ASP A 154 -3.50 -19.25 -7.51
C ASP A 154 -2.95 -20.64 -7.16
N TRP A 155 -1.76 -20.66 -6.58
CA TRP A 155 -1.13 -21.88 -6.09
C TRP A 155 -1.92 -22.44 -4.91
N ARG A 156 -2.43 -23.67 -5.07
CA ARG A 156 -3.20 -24.38 -4.03
C ARG A 156 -2.51 -25.66 -3.59
N GLY A 157 -2.86 -26.11 -2.38
CA GLY A 157 -2.29 -27.30 -1.79
C GLY A 157 -0.86 -27.09 -1.27
N PRO A 158 -0.29 -28.09 -0.59
CA PRO A 158 1.09 -28.06 -0.13
C PRO A 158 2.03 -28.20 -1.32
N ILE A 159 3.16 -27.49 -1.29
CA ILE A 159 4.12 -27.47 -2.39
C ILE A 159 5.52 -27.71 -1.82
N ILE A 160 6.31 -28.51 -2.52
CA ILE A 160 7.72 -28.76 -2.17
C ILE A 160 8.58 -28.24 -3.30
N ALA A 161 9.73 -27.71 -2.93
CA ALA A 161 10.79 -27.44 -3.87
C ALA A 161 12.13 -27.97 -3.41
N TYR A 162 12.89 -28.47 -4.35
CA TYR A 162 14.18 -29.06 -4.07
C TYR A 162 15.17 -28.76 -5.20
N ASP A 163 16.46 -28.81 -4.85
CA ASP A 163 17.61 -28.55 -5.71
C ASP A 163 17.75 -27.04 -6.08
N PHE A 164 18.69 -26.30 -5.45
CA PHE A 164 18.64 -24.83 -5.22
C PHE A 164 19.12 -23.95 -6.41
N ARG A 165 18.61 -22.74 -6.71
CA ARG A 165 18.72 -21.48 -5.92
C ARG A 165 17.68 -20.38 -6.22
N ASP A 166 16.74 -20.52 -7.14
CA ASP A 166 15.96 -19.38 -7.68
C ASP A 166 14.42 -19.52 -7.57
N ILE A 167 13.92 -20.28 -6.58
CA ILE A 167 12.48 -20.60 -6.53
C ILE A 167 11.55 -19.39 -6.29
N THR A 168 11.98 -18.42 -5.49
CA THR A 168 11.15 -17.25 -5.20
C THR A 168 10.89 -16.42 -6.46
N ASP A 169 11.87 -16.32 -7.36
CA ASP A 169 11.69 -15.65 -8.66
C ASP A 169 10.74 -16.42 -9.56
N TYR A 170 10.72 -17.75 -9.49
CA TYR A 170 9.74 -18.57 -10.22
C TYR A 170 8.31 -18.29 -9.77
N PHE A 171 8.02 -18.27 -8.47
CA PHE A 171 6.66 -17.93 -8.01
C PHE A 171 6.25 -16.51 -8.37
N LEU A 172 7.21 -15.58 -8.46
CA LEU A 172 6.96 -14.19 -8.87
C LEU A 172 6.80 -14.02 -10.38
N SER A 173 7.13 -15.03 -11.20
CA SER A 173 7.10 -14.95 -12.66
C SER A 173 6.17 -15.97 -13.33
N TYR A 174 5.82 -17.07 -12.67
CA TYR A 174 4.97 -18.12 -13.22
C TYR A 174 3.52 -17.64 -13.34
N SER A 175 3.02 -17.61 -14.59
CA SER A 175 1.72 -17.04 -14.96
C SER A 175 1.48 -15.64 -14.38
N TYR A 176 2.58 -14.87 -14.23
CA TYR A 176 2.53 -13.47 -13.85
C TYR A 176 2.01 -12.64 -15.03
N THR A 177 0.86 -12.02 -14.86
CA THR A 177 0.39 -10.96 -15.74
C THR A 177 0.81 -9.63 -15.11
N PRO A 178 1.79 -8.91 -15.69
CA PRO A 178 2.09 -7.56 -15.24
C PRO A 178 0.83 -6.72 -15.42
N THR A 179 0.44 -6.01 -14.37
CA THR A 179 -0.52 -4.93 -14.48
C THR A 179 -0.02 -4.01 -15.61
N PRO A 180 -0.84 -3.69 -16.64
CA PRO A 180 -0.39 -2.86 -17.74
C PRO A 180 0.25 -1.58 -17.22
N ALA A 181 1.37 -1.21 -17.82
CA ALA A 181 2.21 -0.11 -17.38
C ALA A 181 1.40 1.19 -17.22
N THR A 182 1.02 1.52 -15.99
CA THR A 182 1.26 2.88 -15.55
C THR A 182 2.78 3.03 -15.61
N GLN A 183 3.23 4.02 -16.38
CA GLN A 183 4.63 4.45 -16.46
C GLN A 183 5.35 4.21 -15.14
N GLN A 184 6.61 3.75 -15.17
CA GLN A 184 7.50 3.97 -14.04
C GLN A 184 7.33 5.43 -13.63
N SER A 185 6.57 5.67 -12.57
CA SER A 185 6.57 6.96 -11.93
C SER A 185 7.97 7.01 -11.38
N ILE A 186 8.82 7.82 -12.00
CA ILE A 186 9.86 8.52 -11.27
C ILE A 186 9.22 8.84 -9.92
N ASP A 187 9.81 8.36 -8.82
CA ASP A 187 9.37 8.77 -7.49
C ASP A 187 9.56 10.29 -7.47
N THR A 188 8.48 10.99 -7.75
CA THR A 188 8.43 12.43 -7.89
C THR A 188 7.78 12.93 -6.62
N MET A 189 8.40 13.92 -6.00
CA MET A 189 7.76 14.64 -4.92
C MET A 189 6.56 15.42 -5.48
N VAL A 190 5.37 15.00 -5.07
CA VAL A 190 4.11 15.69 -5.31
C VAL A 190 3.94 16.74 -4.23
N LYS A 191 3.70 17.99 -4.63
CA LYS A 191 3.38 19.06 -3.69
C LYS A 191 1.98 18.84 -3.11
N GLY A 192 1.93 18.64 -1.80
CA GLY A 192 0.71 18.62 -1.01
C GLY A 192 0.68 19.76 -0.01
N VAL A 193 -0.39 19.81 0.78
CA VAL A 193 -0.53 20.79 1.87
C VAL A 193 -0.88 20.07 3.16
N LYS A 194 -0.10 20.32 4.21
CA LYS A 194 -0.47 19.99 5.57
C LYS A 194 -1.30 21.13 6.16
N ILE A 195 -2.52 20.81 6.60
CA ILE A 195 -3.40 21.72 7.34
C ILE A 195 -3.16 21.44 8.82
N ASN A 196 -2.44 22.35 9.48
CA ASN A 196 -2.02 22.17 10.88
C ASN A 196 -3.16 22.47 11.85
N CYS A 197 -3.40 21.56 12.81
CA CYS A 197 -4.36 21.77 13.88
C CYS A 197 -3.88 22.83 14.90
N ILE A 198 -4.75 23.21 15.83
CA ILE A 198 -4.45 24.19 16.87
C ILE A 198 -3.19 23.82 17.68
N GLY A 199 -3.02 22.56 18.03
CA GLY A 199 -1.86 22.08 18.79
C GLY A 199 -0.55 22.32 18.07
N ASP A 200 -0.47 21.93 16.79
CA ASP A 200 0.74 22.15 15.98
C ASP A 200 1.02 23.66 15.77
N ARG A 201 -0.04 24.45 15.55
CA ARG A 201 0.07 25.90 15.33
C ARG A 201 0.53 26.64 16.58
N LYS A 202 -0.13 26.42 17.72
CA LYS A 202 0.12 27.17 18.96
C LYS A 202 1.40 26.70 19.67
N LEU A 203 1.68 25.39 19.71
CA LEU A 203 2.86 24.88 20.43
C LEU A 203 4.16 25.06 19.63
N PHE A 204 4.12 24.89 18.30
CA PHE A 204 5.32 24.93 17.45
C PHE A 204 5.38 26.15 16.54
N ASN A 205 4.46 27.10 16.69
CA ASN A 205 4.34 28.28 15.83
C ASN A 205 4.28 27.91 14.33
N LYS A 206 3.61 26.81 14.00
CA LYS A 206 3.48 26.32 12.62
C LYS A 206 2.45 27.17 11.85
N PRO A 207 2.66 27.42 10.55
CA PRO A 207 1.67 28.08 9.72
C PRO A 207 0.41 27.23 9.61
N HIS A 208 -0.72 27.87 9.31
CA HIS A 208 -2.00 27.15 9.17
C HIS A 208 -1.97 26.17 7.99
N PHE A 209 -1.46 26.64 6.84
CA PHE A 209 -1.20 25.83 5.64
C PHE A 209 0.31 25.71 5.45
N GLU A 210 0.83 24.49 5.49
CA GLU A 210 2.25 24.18 5.33
C GLU A 210 2.44 23.35 4.05
N ALA A 211 3.29 23.82 3.13
CA ALA A 211 3.62 23.04 1.94
C ALA A 211 4.41 21.78 2.35
N VAL A 212 4.04 20.64 1.77
CA VAL A 212 4.72 19.37 2.01
C VAL A 212 5.04 18.68 0.69
N ASP A 213 6.14 17.94 0.68
CA ASP A 213 6.52 17.06 -0.41
C ASP A 213 6.14 15.63 -0.05
N VAL A 214 5.30 15.02 -0.88
CA VAL A 214 4.79 13.66 -0.69
C VAL A 214 5.27 12.81 -1.85
N SER A 215 5.88 11.66 -1.58
CA SER A 215 6.30 10.73 -2.63
C SER A 215 5.10 10.36 -3.51
N SER A 216 5.26 10.34 -4.84
CA SER A 216 4.19 9.88 -5.75
C SER A 216 3.81 8.41 -5.56
N THR A 217 4.60 7.67 -4.76
CA THR A 217 4.36 6.29 -4.32
C THR A 217 3.88 6.18 -2.87
N ASP A 218 3.70 7.31 -2.17
CA ASP A 218 3.18 7.33 -0.81
C ASP A 218 1.81 6.65 -0.74
N PRO A 219 1.53 5.84 0.31
CA PRO A 219 0.26 5.15 0.48
C PRO A 219 -0.97 6.05 0.31
N ILE A 220 -0.89 7.35 0.64
CA ILE A 220 -1.99 8.33 0.51
C ILE A 220 -2.65 8.33 -0.88
N PHE A 221 -1.93 7.91 -1.93
CA PHE A 221 -2.42 7.87 -3.31
C PHE A 221 -3.14 6.55 -3.71
N SER A 222 -3.40 5.65 -2.78
CA SER A 222 -4.06 4.36 -3.07
C SER A 222 -5.55 4.35 -2.74
N ASP A 223 -5.94 4.46 -1.48
CA ASP A 223 -7.33 4.43 -1.02
C ASP A 223 -7.48 5.13 0.34
N TYR A 224 -7.54 6.47 0.31
CA TYR A 224 -7.64 7.33 1.50
C TYR A 224 -8.90 8.19 1.43
N ASP A 225 -9.25 8.82 2.56
CA ASP A 225 -10.43 9.67 2.68
C ASP A 225 -10.43 10.78 1.61
N THR A 226 -11.63 11.06 1.07
CA THR A 226 -11.84 12.05 0.01
C THR A 226 -12.86 13.10 0.44
N SER A 227 -12.94 14.20 -0.31
CA SER A 227 -13.94 15.24 -0.10
C SER A 227 -15.01 15.18 -1.19
N ASP A 228 -16.27 15.02 -0.78
CA ASP A 228 -17.43 15.09 -1.69
C ASP A 228 -17.43 16.41 -2.46
N ILE A 229 -17.24 17.54 -1.76
CA ILE A 229 -17.22 18.89 -2.34
C ILE A 229 -16.14 18.99 -3.41
N ALA A 230 -14.90 18.58 -3.07
CA ALA A 230 -13.76 18.66 -3.98
C ALA A 230 -13.99 17.80 -5.24
N LYS A 231 -14.61 16.62 -5.09
CA LYS A 231 -15.04 15.78 -6.21
C LYS A 231 -16.10 16.47 -7.08
N ARG A 232 -17.11 17.13 -6.50
CA ARG A 232 -18.18 17.82 -7.27
C ARG A 232 -17.66 18.99 -8.09
N ILE A 233 -16.64 19.70 -7.61
CA ILE A 233 -16.06 20.84 -8.34
C ILE A 233 -15.00 20.41 -9.38
N GLY A 234 -14.61 19.13 -9.39
CA GLY A 234 -13.60 18.62 -10.32
C GLY A 234 -12.14 18.82 -9.85
N LEU A 235 -11.93 18.93 -8.53
CA LEU A 235 -10.61 18.91 -7.89
C LEU A 235 -10.56 17.73 -6.90
N PRO A 236 -10.56 16.48 -7.38
CA PRO A 236 -10.53 15.33 -6.50
C PRO A 236 -9.24 15.31 -5.67
N ILE A 237 -9.39 15.14 -4.35
CA ILE A 237 -8.29 15.10 -3.38
C ILE A 237 -8.30 13.80 -2.58
N PHE A 238 -7.12 13.42 -2.07
CA PHE A 238 -6.97 12.51 -0.95
C PHE A 238 -6.56 13.29 0.29
N THR A 239 -6.99 12.80 1.44
CA THR A 239 -6.69 13.38 2.73
C THR A 239 -6.25 12.29 3.71
N TRP A 240 -5.34 12.66 4.60
CA TRP A 240 -4.85 11.75 5.62
C TRP A 240 -4.63 12.50 6.93
N ARG A 241 -5.17 11.95 8.03
CA ARG A 241 -4.92 12.46 9.39
C ARG A 241 -3.52 12.08 9.83
N CYS A 242 -2.71 13.09 10.14
CA CYS A 242 -1.39 12.87 10.72
C CYS A 242 -1.53 12.31 12.14
N PRO A 243 -0.61 11.43 12.58
CA PRO A 243 -0.49 11.08 13.99
C PRO A 243 -0.33 12.34 14.85
N PRO A 244 -1.08 12.48 15.97
CA PRO A 244 -0.99 13.65 16.82
C PRO A 244 0.39 13.75 17.48
N ASN A 245 0.87 14.97 17.70
CA ASN A 245 2.19 15.15 18.31
C ASN A 245 2.14 14.80 19.81
N PRO A 246 3.02 13.90 20.31
CA PRO A 246 3.01 13.49 21.71
C PRO A 246 3.16 14.65 22.71
N ARG A 247 3.75 15.78 22.30
CA ARG A 247 3.98 16.95 23.17
C ARG A 247 2.71 17.71 23.54
N TRP A 248 1.68 17.71 22.69
CA TRP A 248 0.40 18.34 23.00
C TRP A 248 -0.76 17.34 23.11
N ALA A 249 -0.61 16.13 22.57
CA ALA A 249 -1.67 15.11 22.60
C ALA A 249 -2.06 14.66 24.01
N ASN A 250 -1.10 14.71 24.95
CA ASN A 250 -1.30 14.33 26.35
C ASN A 250 -1.49 15.53 27.28
N ASP A 251 -1.52 16.75 26.74
CA ASP A 251 -1.53 17.98 27.52
C ASP A 251 -2.90 18.66 27.41
N GLN A 252 -3.81 18.25 28.28
CA GLN A 252 -5.20 18.71 28.29
C GLN A 252 -5.41 20.05 29.01
N ASP A 253 -4.38 20.58 29.69
CA ASP A 253 -4.50 21.68 30.66
C ASP A 253 -3.68 22.92 30.28
N ASN A 254 -3.17 22.98 29.05
CA ASN A 254 -2.24 24.04 28.68
C ASN A 254 -2.96 25.37 28.41
N GLN A 255 -2.65 26.40 29.22
CA GLN A 255 -3.09 27.78 29.02
C GLN A 255 -2.79 28.31 27.61
N ILE A 256 -1.75 27.76 26.95
CA ILE A 256 -1.35 28.09 25.58
C ILE A 256 -2.53 27.92 24.60
N TYR A 257 -3.46 26.99 24.83
CA TYR A 257 -4.55 26.72 23.88
C TYR A 257 -5.82 27.56 24.10
N GLU A 258 -5.89 28.40 25.14
CA GLU A 258 -7.05 29.28 25.42
C GLU A 258 -8.40 28.53 25.46
N HIS A 259 -8.45 27.40 26.18
CA HIS A 259 -9.62 26.50 26.28
C HIS A 259 -10.05 25.81 24.96
N GLN A 260 -9.24 25.90 23.91
CA GLN A 260 -9.50 25.17 22.67
C GLN A 260 -8.84 23.79 22.70
N ASN A 261 -9.52 22.80 22.13
CA ASN A 261 -8.96 21.46 21.98
C ASN A 261 -7.76 21.53 20.99
N PRO A 262 -6.55 21.06 21.35
CA PRO A 262 -5.37 21.11 20.47
C PRO A 262 -5.53 20.24 19.20
N PHE A 263 -6.41 19.24 19.22
CA PHE A 263 -6.74 18.45 18.04
C PHE A 263 -7.68 19.20 17.07
N ASN A 264 -8.23 20.35 17.45
CA ASN A 264 -9.22 21.04 16.65
C ASN A 264 -8.63 21.47 15.30
N ASN A 265 -9.34 21.09 14.24
CA ASN A 265 -9.04 21.44 12.86
C ASN A 265 -10.36 21.55 12.09
N GLN A 266 -11.10 22.64 12.34
CA GLN A 266 -12.42 22.87 11.71
C GLN A 266 -12.34 22.92 10.18
N GLU A 267 -11.20 23.35 9.63
CA GLU A 267 -10.99 23.39 8.19
C GLU A 267 -11.06 21.98 7.59
N ALA A 268 -10.43 20.99 8.23
CA ALA A 268 -10.58 19.59 7.86
C ALA A 268 -12.03 19.10 8.01
N THR A 269 -12.77 19.54 9.02
CA THR A 269 -14.20 19.20 9.17
C THR A 269 -15.03 19.74 8.00
N PHE A 270 -14.87 21.02 7.64
CA PHE A 270 -15.61 21.62 6.53
C PHE A 270 -15.22 21.04 5.18
N LEU A 271 -13.97 20.60 5.01
CA LEU A 271 -13.52 19.90 3.81
C LEU A 271 -14.28 18.59 3.58
N HIS A 272 -14.73 17.92 4.64
CA HIS A 272 -15.35 16.60 4.61
C HIS A 272 -16.86 16.60 4.84
N LEU A 273 -17.55 17.73 4.62
CA LEU A 273 -19.02 17.75 4.70
C LEU A 273 -19.63 16.83 3.62
N CYS A 274 -20.54 15.96 4.05
CA CYS A 274 -21.21 15.02 3.16
C CYS A 274 -22.17 15.73 2.19
N CYS A 275 -22.00 15.47 0.90
CA CYS A 275 -22.89 15.94 -0.17
C CYS A 275 -23.65 14.79 -0.84
N ASP A 276 -23.77 13.61 -0.21
CA ASP A 276 -24.65 12.55 -0.69
C ASP A 276 -26.07 12.75 -0.14
N PRO A 277 -27.08 13.05 -1.00
CA PRO A 277 -28.43 13.30 -0.54
C PRO A 277 -29.11 12.05 0.05
N LYS A 278 -28.57 10.86 -0.22
CA LYS A 278 -29.06 9.57 0.28
C LYS A 278 -28.32 9.08 1.53
N ALA A 279 -27.25 9.76 1.94
CA ALA A 279 -26.50 9.38 3.13
C ALA A 279 -27.39 9.54 4.37
N ASN A 280 -27.57 8.43 5.07
CA ASN A 280 -28.31 8.37 6.32
C ASN A 280 -27.34 8.23 7.49
N PHE A 281 -27.78 8.66 8.67
CA PHE A 281 -27.05 8.43 9.90
C PHE A 281 -26.82 6.93 10.10
N ASP A 282 -25.55 6.55 10.29
CA ASP A 282 -25.14 5.21 10.61
C ASP A 282 -23.99 5.28 11.62
N LEU A 283 -24.33 4.97 12.88
CA LEU A 283 -23.40 4.94 13.99
C LEU A 283 -22.26 3.93 13.79
N ARG A 284 -22.48 2.82 13.05
CA ARG A 284 -21.45 1.80 12.87
C ARG A 284 -20.32 2.27 11.96
N THR A 285 -20.65 3.07 10.95
CA THR A 285 -19.68 3.65 10.02
C THR A 285 -19.24 5.05 10.44
N GLY A 286 -19.85 5.63 11.49
CA GLY A 286 -19.63 7.02 11.90
C GLY A 286 -20.22 8.02 10.90
N THR A 287 -21.09 7.58 10.00
CA THR A 287 -21.74 8.43 8.99
C THR A 287 -22.83 9.26 9.65
N LEU A 288 -22.78 10.59 9.52
CA LEU A 288 -23.81 11.47 10.08
C LEU A 288 -24.84 11.93 9.04
N GLY A 289 -24.56 11.72 7.76
CA GLY A 289 -25.45 12.03 6.66
C GLY A 289 -25.27 13.44 6.09
N TRP A 290 -26.21 13.81 5.22
CA TRP A 290 -26.23 15.07 4.47
C TRP A 290 -25.85 16.30 5.31
N GLY A 291 -24.88 17.07 4.83
CA GLY A 291 -24.47 18.33 5.44
C GLY A 291 -23.52 18.20 6.63
N TRP A 292 -23.23 16.98 7.09
CA TRP A 292 -22.34 16.72 8.20
C TRP A 292 -21.08 15.99 7.75
N ALA A 293 -19.95 16.29 8.39
CA ALA A 293 -18.77 15.44 8.29
C ALA A 293 -18.98 14.17 9.10
N SER A 294 -18.37 13.04 8.71
CA SER A 294 -18.40 11.83 9.52
C SER A 294 -17.70 12.03 10.87
N GLU A 295 -17.97 11.16 11.84
CA GLU A 295 -17.47 11.29 13.21
C GLU A 295 -15.95 11.48 13.29
N GLN A 296 -15.20 10.76 12.45
CA GLN A 296 -13.74 10.86 12.37
C GLN A 296 -13.21 12.23 11.93
N TRP A 297 -14.06 13.02 11.26
CA TRP A 297 -13.76 14.36 10.75
C TRP A 297 -14.38 15.48 11.60
N GLN A 298 -15.11 15.15 12.67
CA GLN A 298 -15.64 16.12 13.63
C GLN A 298 -14.81 16.19 14.90
N ASN A 299 -14.37 15.03 15.41
CA ASN A 299 -13.79 14.91 16.73
C ASN A 299 -12.29 14.60 16.67
N ASN A 300 -11.50 15.37 17.42
CA ASN A 300 -10.07 15.17 17.58
C ASN A 300 -9.30 14.96 16.26
N VAL A 301 -9.65 15.72 15.22
CA VAL A 301 -9.16 15.51 13.84
C VAL A 301 -7.63 15.52 13.76
N GLY A 302 -6.99 16.48 14.43
CA GLY A 302 -5.55 16.70 14.35
C GLY A 302 -5.13 17.35 13.03
N SER A 303 -3.83 17.46 12.81
CA SER A 303 -3.29 17.96 11.54
C SER A 303 -3.54 16.95 10.43
N ILE A 304 -3.80 17.41 9.22
CA ILE A 304 -4.03 16.53 8.05
C ILE A 304 -3.12 16.89 6.89
N VAL A 305 -2.83 15.93 6.02
CA VAL A 305 -2.20 16.14 4.71
C VAL A 305 -3.26 16.04 3.64
N VAL A 306 -3.23 16.96 2.68
CA VAL A 306 -4.11 17.00 1.51
C VAL A 306 -3.25 16.95 0.24
N VAL A 307 -3.59 16.04 -0.67
CA VAL A 307 -2.96 15.89 -1.99
C VAL A 307 -4.02 15.72 -3.06
N ARG A 308 -3.71 16.07 -4.31
CA ARG A 308 -4.63 15.82 -5.42
C ARG A 308 -4.55 14.36 -5.88
N GLN A 309 -5.69 13.77 -6.22
CA GLN A 309 -5.73 12.38 -6.71
C GLN A 309 -4.97 12.21 -8.05
N ASP A 310 -4.94 13.26 -8.86
CA ASP A 310 -4.22 13.30 -10.15
C ASP A 310 -2.71 13.59 -9.99
N LYS A 311 -2.19 13.67 -8.76
CA LYS A 311 -0.79 13.95 -8.42
C LYS A 311 -0.25 15.28 -8.96
N LYS A 312 -1.11 16.18 -9.42
CA LYS A 312 -0.72 17.56 -9.73
C LYS A 312 -0.39 18.32 -8.44
N PRO A 313 0.47 19.35 -8.50
CA PRO A 313 0.84 20.10 -7.32
C PRO A 313 -0.37 20.81 -6.70
N LEU A 314 -0.45 20.77 -5.38
CA LEU A 314 -1.39 21.54 -4.58
C LEU A 314 -0.59 22.55 -3.75
N SER A 315 -0.76 23.84 -4.07
CA SER A 315 -0.13 24.92 -3.29
C SER A 315 -0.93 25.24 -2.03
N THR A 316 -0.31 25.92 -1.07
CA THR A 316 -0.99 26.40 0.15
C THR A 316 -2.16 27.31 -0.18
N LEU A 317 -2.05 28.14 -1.22
CA LEU A 317 -3.14 29.01 -1.68
C LEU A 317 -4.29 28.21 -2.30
N HIS A 318 -4.00 27.12 -3.03
CA HIS A 318 -5.04 26.22 -3.54
C HIS A 318 -5.83 25.57 -2.41
N ALA A 319 -5.13 25.07 -1.38
CA ALA A 319 -5.77 24.48 -0.21
C ALA A 319 -6.58 25.52 0.57
N GLU A 320 -6.04 26.73 0.78
CA GLU A 320 -6.75 27.83 1.43
C GLU A 320 -8.04 28.18 0.68
N ALA A 321 -7.99 28.30 -0.65
CA ALA A 321 -9.17 28.58 -1.48
C ALA A 321 -10.23 27.47 -1.38
N LEU A 322 -9.81 26.21 -1.46
CA LEU A 322 -10.72 25.07 -1.34
C LEU A 322 -11.42 25.06 0.02
N ILE A 323 -10.66 25.28 1.09
CA ILE A 323 -11.18 25.30 2.46
C ILE A 323 -12.14 26.46 2.68
N ARG A 324 -11.78 27.67 2.21
CA ARG A 324 -12.67 28.83 2.29
C ARG A 324 -13.96 28.61 1.52
N TYR A 325 -13.89 28.00 0.34
CA TYR A 325 -15.08 27.62 -0.41
C TYR A 325 -15.96 26.64 0.37
N CYS A 326 -15.38 25.58 0.93
CA CYS A 326 -16.12 24.63 1.78
C CYS A 326 -16.79 25.32 2.98
N ARG A 327 -16.07 26.22 3.66
CA ARG A 327 -16.52 26.87 4.90
C ARG A 327 -17.50 28.02 4.67
N TYR A 328 -17.25 28.87 3.69
CA TYR A 328 -17.98 30.14 3.55
C TYR A 328 -18.99 30.13 2.40
N ASP A 329 -18.79 29.30 1.38
CA ASP A 329 -19.74 29.18 0.27
C ASP A 329 -20.63 27.93 0.43
N ILE A 330 -20.06 26.76 0.77
CA ILE A 330 -20.82 25.49 0.79
C ILE A 330 -21.53 25.20 2.11
N ARG A 331 -20.88 25.38 3.26
CA ARG A 331 -21.50 25.14 4.57
C ARG A 331 -22.82 25.92 4.76
N PRO A 332 -22.95 27.20 4.34
CA PRO A 332 -24.24 27.90 4.40
C PRO A 332 -25.32 27.27 3.51
N LEU A 333 -24.98 26.82 2.30
CA LEU A 333 -25.95 26.14 1.42
C LEU A 333 -26.45 24.83 2.06
N LEU A 334 -25.56 24.06 2.66
CA LEU A 334 -25.91 22.84 3.40
C LEU A 334 -26.76 23.17 4.63
N ALA A 335 -26.41 24.21 5.41
CA ALA A 335 -27.21 24.68 6.56
C ALA A 335 -28.63 25.05 6.13
N HIS A 336 -28.76 25.79 5.03
CA HIS A 336 -30.04 26.22 4.51
C HIS A 336 -30.90 25.04 4.06
N SER A 337 -30.31 24.05 3.41
CA SER A 337 -31.02 22.81 3.08
C SER A 337 -31.43 21.99 4.32
N MET A 338 -30.69 22.11 5.42
CA MET A 338 -31.02 21.49 6.71
C MET A 338 -32.01 22.30 7.56
N GLY A 339 -32.40 23.51 7.12
CA GLY A 339 -33.34 24.37 7.84
C GLY A 339 -32.74 25.18 8.99
N GLU A 340 -31.42 25.38 9.02
CA GLU A 340 -30.75 26.19 10.06
C GLU A 340 -31.12 27.70 9.99
N TYR A 341 -31.69 28.17 8.89
CA TYR A 341 -32.06 29.58 8.67
C TYR A 341 -33.58 29.84 8.71
N ALA A 342 -34.30 29.14 9.59
CA ALA A 342 -35.72 29.43 9.82
C ALA A 342 -35.97 30.93 10.10
N PRO A 343 -37.06 31.54 9.57
CA PRO A 343 -38.25 30.91 9.01
C PRO A 343 -38.21 30.63 7.49
N GLU A 344 -37.09 30.85 6.80
CA GLU A 344 -37.00 30.62 5.35
C GLU A 344 -37.19 29.13 4.99
N GLU A 345 -37.84 28.87 3.85
CA GLU A 345 -38.08 27.50 3.38
C GLU A 345 -36.75 26.83 2.98
N PRO A 346 -36.42 25.64 3.51
CA PRO A 346 -35.16 24.98 3.20
C PRO A 346 -34.96 24.71 1.70
N MET A 347 -33.73 24.86 1.23
CA MET A 347 -33.40 24.54 -0.16
C MET A 347 -33.45 23.02 -0.36
N THR A 348 -33.92 22.59 -1.54
CA THR A 348 -33.85 21.18 -1.90
C THR A 348 -32.38 20.74 -2.02
N LYS A 349 -32.10 19.48 -1.67
CA LYS A 349 -30.73 18.93 -1.79
C LYS A 349 -30.20 19.04 -3.22
N ASP A 350 -31.04 18.82 -4.22
CA ASP A 350 -30.67 18.94 -5.64
C ASP A 350 -30.29 20.37 -6.03
N ALA A 351 -31.01 21.39 -5.52
CA ALA A 351 -30.66 22.79 -5.76
C ALA A 351 -29.29 23.13 -5.16
N VAL A 352 -29.00 22.66 -3.93
CA VAL A 352 -27.68 22.82 -3.33
C VAL A 352 -26.60 22.11 -4.15
N LEU A 353 -26.84 20.86 -4.58
CA LEU A 353 -25.88 20.10 -5.39
C LEU A 353 -25.58 20.74 -6.75
N ALA A 354 -26.55 21.45 -7.34
CA ALA A 354 -26.34 22.21 -8.58
C ALA A 354 -25.44 23.45 -8.36
N MET A 355 -25.47 24.03 -7.16
CA MET A 355 -24.62 25.16 -6.78
C MET A 355 -23.21 24.72 -6.38
N ILE A 356 -23.00 23.48 -5.94
CA ILE A 356 -21.66 22.92 -5.68
C ILE A 356 -21.05 22.46 -7.00
N CYS A 357 -20.40 23.37 -7.73
CA CYS A 357 -19.80 23.07 -9.03
C CYS A 357 -18.52 23.88 -9.28
N ARG A 358 -17.82 23.57 -10.38
CA ARG A 358 -16.58 24.27 -10.75
C ARG A 358 -16.77 25.78 -10.85
N ARG A 359 -17.90 26.25 -11.39
CA ARG A 359 -18.15 27.69 -11.66
C ARG A 359 -18.21 28.51 -10.38
N THR A 360 -18.89 28.02 -9.35
CA THR A 360 -19.00 28.69 -8.05
C THR A 360 -17.67 28.67 -7.30
N PHE A 361 -16.88 27.59 -7.44
CA PHE A 361 -15.51 27.58 -6.92
C PHE A 361 -14.59 28.58 -7.64
N VAL A 362 -14.70 28.74 -8.96
CA VAL A 362 -13.95 29.77 -9.71
C VAL A 362 -14.23 31.17 -9.15
N ILE A 363 -15.49 31.48 -8.85
CA ILE A 363 -15.87 32.76 -8.24
C ILE A 363 -15.19 32.92 -6.87
N SER A 364 -15.24 31.89 -6.03
CA SER A 364 -14.61 31.91 -4.69
C SER A 364 -13.09 32.10 -4.76
N TRP A 365 -12.43 31.45 -5.74
CA TRP A 365 -10.99 31.64 -6.00
C TRP A 365 -10.65 33.11 -6.28
N TYR A 366 -11.36 33.77 -7.21
CA TYR A 366 -11.06 35.17 -7.54
C TYR A 366 -11.42 36.13 -6.40
N LYS A 367 -12.49 35.86 -5.64
CA LYS A 367 -12.77 36.61 -4.39
C LYS A 367 -11.60 36.56 -3.41
N LEU A 368 -10.99 35.37 -3.22
CA LEU A 368 -9.81 35.23 -2.36
C LEU A 368 -8.63 36.04 -2.87
N LEU A 369 -8.38 36.03 -4.18
CA LEU A 369 -7.29 36.81 -4.78
C LEU A 369 -7.49 38.32 -4.60
N ASP A 370 -8.72 38.80 -4.81
CA ASP A 370 -9.08 40.21 -4.60
C ASP A 370 -8.89 40.63 -3.13
N GLU A 371 -9.33 39.80 -2.18
CA GLU A 371 -9.15 40.05 -0.74
C GLU A 371 -7.68 40.09 -0.29
N LYS A 372 -6.83 39.27 -0.91
CA LYS A 372 -5.40 39.25 -0.58
C LYS A 372 -4.61 40.39 -1.24
N GLU A 373 -5.29 41.32 -1.94
CA GLU A 373 -4.69 42.35 -2.80
C GLU A 373 -3.66 41.75 -3.79
N ALA A 374 -3.86 40.47 -4.12
CA ALA A 374 -2.84 39.58 -4.64
C ALA A 374 -2.97 39.41 -6.16
N LYS A 375 -3.20 40.51 -6.90
CA LYS A 375 -3.08 40.47 -8.37
C LYS A 375 -1.65 40.09 -8.83
N ASP A 376 -0.68 40.10 -7.91
CA ASP A 376 0.72 39.70 -8.09
C ASP A 376 1.09 38.33 -7.50
N THR A 377 0.13 37.53 -7.01
CA THR A 377 0.47 36.12 -6.73
C THR A 377 0.53 35.35 -8.04
N ASP A 378 1.74 34.95 -8.45
CA ASP A 378 2.05 34.01 -9.55
C ASP A 378 1.41 32.60 -9.37
N ALA A 379 0.47 32.46 -8.45
CA ALA A 379 -0.21 31.21 -8.16
C ALA A 379 -1.20 30.89 -9.28
N ALA A 380 -0.78 29.98 -10.16
CA ALA A 380 -1.64 29.41 -11.19
C ALA A 380 -2.98 28.92 -10.60
N PHE A 381 -4.06 29.09 -11.35
CA PHE A 381 -5.38 28.62 -10.98
C PHE A 381 -5.35 27.10 -10.73
N PRO A 382 -6.05 26.55 -9.71
CA PRO A 382 -5.96 25.12 -9.37
C PRO A 382 -6.24 24.15 -10.53
N TYR A 383 -6.95 24.54 -11.58
CA TYR A 383 -7.23 23.65 -12.72
C TYR A 383 -6.19 23.74 -13.84
N ASP A 384 -5.33 24.76 -13.80
CA ASP A 384 -4.39 25.10 -14.87
C ASP A 384 -2.94 24.66 -14.55
N VAL A 385 -2.73 24.07 -13.37
CA VAL A 385 -1.46 23.44 -12.97
C VAL A 385 -1.25 22.05 -13.54
#